data_AF-A0A246EIP2-F1
#
_entry.id   AF-A0A246EIP2-F1
#
_cell.length_a   1.000
_cell.length_b   1.000
_cell.length_c   1.000
_cell.angle_alpha   90.00
_cell.angle_beta   90.00
_cell.angle_gamma   90.00
#
_symmetry.space_group_name_H-M   'P 1'
#
loop_
_entity.id
_entity.type
_entity.pdbx_description
1 polymer ?
#
loop_
_entity_poly.entity_id
_entity_poly.type
_entity_poly.pdbx_seq_one_letter_code
_entity_poly.pdbx_strand_id
1 'polypeptide(L)'
;MDRLEMEKEIEDNLKGIGYKNDDNSLSEEGQILKNIYSTELRLDTTLTQNEKYKEDLISLYINRIENENININFQKDKIRTLISTVSFTKINDNILDELPIEKSLRIFNNIKNIYLFHTKAATEYYLKIKEKLAKKGYKVIGEEIDETLTEIRKYLHKILREELNKDEIVVDITAGIKISSISMYKFAVENGIRAINWKEIQLPRYKNNYEKDERTDRIVFSTKLEILKEAMEESRQILTDINEALDREEYVTLARYYNKLDRKDEAFFFEKLAKVFNFETFLALDPDNFYEKVKIFLDEILSYKYFDKNINEKIKSFILLLKIISDTDEEGTFSQKFLSQDEDSDFMRNYYKEEMKSFKITDEDFIDYSLLTEEDDNTTLKKRELYFYLVLKFLERKYSNAILKKNILESIKEKILENLKPSELEKIKISFKIFYENLFKDYDKEVDLKNTLNLFDIKEKFKEILTKPATFLDKNTFRIEDYNIEINFLKDKEFVREKKDKETGEIESISKVNEKFFKEMLKVLIDKYSVKRSELKKMEYFKERAEKIKKLSTFDTKTSGFRDFSRRLNEAIRRKIGQEVDDFIIIEDLKDDVLYKINEKFL
;
A
#
# COMPACT_ATOMS: atom_id res chain seq x y z
N MET A 1 16.74 -21.94 43.76
CA MET A 1 17.06 -22.43 42.42
C MET A 1 18.42 -23.07 42.48
N ASP A 2 18.58 -24.25 41.90
CA ASP A 2 19.92 -24.85 41.78
C ASP A 2 20.64 -24.38 40.50
N ARG A 3 21.91 -24.78 40.36
CA ARG A 3 22.72 -24.38 39.20
C ARG A 3 22.16 -24.89 37.87
N LEU A 4 21.56 -26.09 37.84
CA LEU A 4 21.02 -26.69 36.63
C LEU A 4 19.77 -25.94 36.15
N GLU A 5 18.89 -25.58 37.08
CA GLU A 5 17.71 -24.76 36.81
C GLU A 5 18.09 -23.38 36.25
N MET A 6 19.11 -22.73 36.83
CA MET A 6 19.64 -21.45 36.34
C MET A 6 20.23 -21.59 34.92
N GLU A 7 21.09 -22.59 34.69
CA GLU A 7 21.71 -22.82 33.39
C GLU A 7 20.68 -23.12 32.30
N LYS A 8 19.59 -23.80 32.65
CA LYS A 8 18.47 -24.07 31.75
C LYS A 8 17.69 -22.80 31.41
N GLU A 9 17.42 -21.94 32.39
CA GLU A 9 16.76 -20.65 32.14
C GLU A 9 17.60 -19.75 31.23
N ILE A 10 18.92 -19.69 31.42
CA ILE A 10 19.83 -18.94 30.56
C ILE A 10 19.76 -19.49 29.12
N GLU A 11 19.83 -20.82 28.97
CA GLU A 11 19.72 -21.50 27.68
C GLU A 11 18.40 -21.18 26.96
N ASP A 12 17.27 -21.24 27.66
CA ASP A 12 15.95 -20.95 27.09
C ASP A 12 15.85 -19.48 26.63
N ASN A 13 16.39 -18.54 27.40
CA ASN A 13 16.43 -17.12 27.02
C ASN A 13 17.31 -16.90 25.77
N LEU A 14 18.49 -17.54 25.71
CA LEU A 14 19.40 -17.45 24.55
C LEU A 14 18.77 -18.03 23.29
N LYS A 15 18.09 -19.17 23.39
CA LYS A 15 17.32 -19.75 22.28
C LYS A 15 16.19 -18.83 21.82
N GLY A 16 15.53 -18.15 22.77
CA GLY A 16 14.44 -17.22 22.50
C GLY A 16 14.82 -16.05 21.58
N ILE A 17 16.08 -15.59 21.63
CA ILE A 17 16.57 -14.50 20.79
C ILE A 17 17.34 -14.96 19.53
N GLY A 18 17.49 -16.27 19.32
CA GLY A 18 18.01 -16.84 18.08
C GLY A 18 19.35 -17.57 18.18
N TYR A 19 19.92 -17.80 19.37
CA TYR A 19 21.13 -18.62 19.52
C TYR A 19 20.83 -20.13 19.45
N LYS A 20 20.18 -20.57 18.39
CA LYS A 20 19.75 -21.96 18.23
C LYS A 20 20.00 -22.48 16.82
N ASN A 21 20.25 -23.77 16.73
CA ASN A 21 20.30 -24.51 15.48
C ASN A 21 18.87 -24.93 15.05
N ASP A 22 18.74 -25.49 13.84
CA ASP A 22 17.45 -25.93 13.29
C ASP A 22 16.75 -27.00 14.14
N ASP A 23 17.53 -27.84 14.82
CA ASP A 23 17.05 -28.87 15.76
C ASP A 23 16.68 -28.29 17.15
N ASN A 24 16.68 -26.97 17.30
CA ASN A 24 16.41 -26.23 18.52
C ASN A 24 17.44 -26.47 19.65
N SER A 25 18.59 -27.06 19.35
CA SER A 25 19.77 -27.07 20.22
C SER A 25 20.43 -25.68 20.26
N LEU A 26 21.25 -25.42 21.28
CA LEU A 26 21.97 -24.16 21.40
C LEU A 26 23.09 -24.09 20.34
N SER A 27 23.18 -22.97 19.64
CA SER A 27 24.29 -22.72 18.69
C SER A 27 25.65 -22.67 19.41
N GLU A 28 26.76 -22.82 18.66
CA GLU A 28 28.12 -22.70 19.22
C GLU A 28 28.32 -21.35 19.93
N GLU A 29 27.88 -20.26 19.30
CA GLU A 29 27.87 -18.91 19.86
C GLU A 29 27.05 -18.81 21.16
N GLY A 30 25.87 -19.44 21.15
CA GLY A 30 25.02 -19.55 22.33
C GLY A 30 25.70 -20.30 23.46
N GLN A 31 26.45 -21.37 23.16
CA GLN A 31 27.17 -22.14 24.16
C GLN A 31 28.30 -21.34 24.80
N ILE A 32 29.04 -20.55 24.01
CA ILE A 32 30.06 -19.62 24.52
C ILE A 32 29.40 -18.63 25.48
N LEU A 33 28.31 -17.98 25.06
CA LEU A 33 27.62 -16.98 25.88
C LEU A 33 27.01 -17.58 27.16
N LYS A 34 26.43 -18.78 27.07
CA LYS A 34 25.95 -19.54 28.23
C LYS A 34 27.08 -19.79 29.22
N ASN A 35 28.23 -20.29 28.75
CA ASN A 35 29.38 -20.59 29.62
C ASN A 35 29.90 -19.35 30.34
N ILE A 36 30.02 -18.23 29.62
CA ILE A 36 30.43 -16.94 30.22
C ILE A 36 29.41 -16.53 31.29
N TYR A 37 28.11 -16.54 30.98
CA TYR A 37 27.07 -16.11 31.91
C TYR A 37 26.97 -17.00 33.15
N SER A 38 27.08 -18.32 32.99
CA SER A 38 27.05 -19.29 34.09
C SER A 38 28.27 -19.17 35.01
N THR A 39 29.36 -18.56 34.53
CA THR A 39 30.57 -18.30 35.33
C THR A 39 30.46 -16.98 36.08
N GLU A 40 30.09 -15.91 35.37
CA GLU A 40 30.09 -14.55 35.94
C GLU A 40 28.81 -14.23 36.72
N LEU A 41 27.71 -14.98 36.47
CA LEU A 41 26.38 -14.83 37.07
C LEU A 41 25.68 -13.47 36.80
N ARG A 42 26.39 -12.54 36.16
CA ARG A 42 25.96 -11.23 35.70
C ARG A 42 26.91 -10.77 34.60
N LEU A 43 26.46 -9.90 33.71
CA LEU A 43 27.32 -9.31 32.68
C LEU A 43 27.15 -7.79 32.68
N ASP A 44 28.19 -7.09 33.13
CA ASP A 44 28.27 -5.63 33.02
C ASP A 44 28.47 -5.20 31.56
N THR A 45 27.58 -4.34 31.07
CA THR A 45 27.61 -3.78 29.70
C THR A 45 28.78 -2.82 29.48
N THR A 46 29.41 -2.33 30.55
CA THR A 46 30.52 -1.38 30.46
C THR A 46 31.88 -2.00 30.14
N LEU A 47 31.95 -3.33 29.91
CA LEU A 47 33.17 -4.12 29.70
C LEU A 47 34.19 -4.14 30.86
N THR A 48 34.12 -3.18 31.78
CA THR A 48 35.12 -3.00 32.86
C THR A 48 35.26 -4.22 33.78
N GLN A 49 34.22 -5.04 33.95
CA GLN A 49 34.28 -6.27 34.74
C GLN A 49 34.50 -7.54 33.91
N ASN A 50 34.35 -7.45 32.58
CA ASN A 50 34.33 -8.58 31.66
C ASN A 50 35.51 -8.59 30.69
N GLU A 51 36.57 -7.82 30.99
CA GLU A 51 37.71 -7.61 30.08
C GLU A 51 38.38 -8.92 29.65
N LYS A 52 38.33 -9.96 30.50
CA LYS A 52 38.80 -11.32 30.19
C LYS A 52 38.09 -11.97 28.98
N TYR A 53 36.82 -11.65 28.74
CA TYR A 53 36.02 -12.23 27.65
C TYR A 53 35.81 -11.25 26.50
N LYS A 54 36.52 -10.10 26.50
CA LYS A 54 36.28 -9.00 25.57
C LYS A 54 36.33 -9.43 24.10
N GLU A 55 37.34 -10.22 23.73
CA GLU A 55 37.51 -10.71 22.35
C GLU A 55 36.36 -11.63 21.92
N ASP A 56 35.97 -12.57 22.79
CA ASP A 56 34.85 -13.48 22.56
C ASP A 56 33.54 -12.68 22.38
N LEU A 57 33.26 -11.72 23.27
CA LEU A 57 32.04 -10.92 23.23
C LEU A 57 31.98 -10.01 21.99
N ILE A 58 33.11 -9.42 21.57
CA ILE A 58 33.20 -8.64 20.34
C ILE A 58 32.96 -9.52 19.12
N SER A 59 33.56 -10.71 19.08
CA SER A 59 33.39 -11.65 17.98
C SER A 59 31.94 -12.12 17.87
N LEU A 60 31.31 -12.47 19.01
CA LEU A 60 29.89 -12.81 19.08
C LEU A 60 29.01 -11.67 18.56
N TYR A 61 29.31 -10.42 18.91
CA TYR A 61 28.55 -9.27 18.43
C TYR A 61 28.68 -9.06 16.92
N ILE A 62 29.91 -9.10 16.39
CA ILE A 62 30.17 -8.90 14.97
C ILE A 62 29.46 -9.97 14.16
N ASN A 63 29.62 -11.25 14.53
CA ASN A 63 28.92 -12.35 13.88
C ASN A 63 27.40 -12.16 13.97
N ARG A 64 26.89 -11.68 15.11
CA ARG A 64 25.46 -11.41 15.26
C ARG A 64 24.98 -10.33 14.30
N ILE A 65 25.68 -9.20 14.20
CA ILE A 65 25.34 -8.14 13.25
C ILE A 65 25.44 -8.64 11.80
N GLU A 66 26.46 -9.43 11.47
CA GLU A 66 26.59 -10.04 10.14
C GLU A 66 25.44 -11.01 9.82
N ASN A 67 25.03 -11.84 10.77
CA ASN A 67 23.87 -12.73 10.63
C ASN A 67 22.58 -11.94 10.41
N GLU A 68 22.33 -10.88 11.20
CA GLU A 68 21.17 -10.00 10.98
C GLU A 68 21.26 -9.30 9.61
N ASN A 69 22.46 -8.95 9.16
CA ASN A 69 22.69 -8.35 7.85
C ASN A 69 22.36 -9.32 6.69
N ILE A 70 22.66 -10.61 6.85
CA ILE A 70 22.33 -11.68 5.88
C ILE A 70 20.83 -11.99 5.89
N ASN A 71 20.18 -11.94 7.05
CA ASN A 71 18.76 -12.28 7.21
C ASN A 71 17.80 -11.21 6.67
N ILE A 72 18.31 -10.07 6.19
CA ILE A 72 17.49 -9.03 5.57
C ILE A 72 17.18 -9.41 4.14
N ASN A 73 15.90 -9.72 3.95
CA ASN A 73 15.35 -10.23 2.71
C ASN A 73 14.77 -9.13 1.80
N PHE A 74 15.23 -7.88 1.94
CA PHE A 74 14.85 -6.77 1.06
C PHE A 74 16.06 -5.95 0.59
N GLN A 75 15.87 -5.09 -0.43
CA GLN A 75 16.91 -4.22 -1.01
C GLN A 75 17.42 -3.14 -0.03
N LYS A 76 18.09 -3.54 1.05
CA LYS A 76 18.71 -2.65 2.04
C LYS A 76 19.66 -1.63 1.42
N ASP A 77 20.27 -1.99 0.29
CA ASP A 77 21.17 -1.11 -0.46
C ASP A 77 20.46 0.09 -1.11
N LYS A 78 19.11 0.09 -1.21
CA LYS A 78 18.35 1.27 -1.64
C LYS A 78 18.08 2.25 -0.51
N ILE A 79 18.18 1.83 0.74
CA ILE A 79 17.86 2.69 1.89
C ILE A 79 18.89 3.82 1.96
N ARG A 80 18.39 5.06 2.00
CA ARG A 80 19.17 6.31 2.05
C ARG A 80 18.87 7.14 3.30
N THR A 81 17.71 6.91 3.92
CA THR A 81 17.20 7.76 5.00
C THR A 81 16.74 6.92 6.18
N LEU A 82 17.14 7.33 7.39
CA LEU A 82 16.71 6.76 8.66
C LEU A 82 15.90 7.79 9.44
N ILE A 83 14.75 7.39 9.97
CA ILE A 83 13.97 8.16 10.93
C ILE A 83 13.99 7.43 12.26
N SER A 84 14.36 8.11 13.34
CA SER A 84 14.38 7.52 14.68
C SER A 84 14.17 8.57 15.77
N THR A 85 14.20 8.15 17.04
CA THR A 85 14.14 9.02 18.20
C THR A 85 15.40 8.97 19.02
N VAL A 86 15.63 10.03 19.79
CA VAL A 86 16.65 10.04 20.82
C VAL A 86 15.99 9.91 22.19
N SER A 87 16.44 8.91 22.95
CA SER A 87 16.08 8.69 24.35
C SER A 87 17.28 8.90 25.28
N PHE A 88 17.06 8.74 26.59
CA PHE A 88 18.08 8.81 27.64
C PHE A 88 19.02 7.58 27.66
N THR A 89 19.45 7.12 26.49
CA THR A 89 20.39 5.99 26.41
C THR A 89 21.80 6.51 26.60
N LYS A 90 22.59 5.83 27.44
CA LYS A 90 23.99 6.17 27.66
C LYS A 90 24.74 6.09 26.33
N ILE A 91 25.48 7.14 26.00
CA ILE A 91 26.28 7.18 24.78
C ILE A 91 27.65 6.62 25.14
N ASN A 92 28.02 5.53 24.49
CA ASN A 92 29.28 4.85 24.68
C ASN A 92 30.00 4.72 23.32
N ASP A 93 31.32 4.65 23.35
CA ASP A 93 32.15 4.37 22.16
C ASP A 93 32.46 2.88 22.02
N ASN A 94 32.06 2.08 23.01
CA ASN A 94 32.17 0.63 22.98
C ASN A 94 31.16 0.00 22.01
N ILE A 95 31.67 -0.87 21.13
CA ILE A 95 30.88 -1.65 20.18
C ILE A 95 29.84 -2.57 20.87
N LEU A 96 30.11 -3.00 22.10
CA LEU A 96 29.19 -3.86 22.88
C LEU A 96 28.07 -3.10 23.60
N ASP A 97 28.00 -1.78 23.46
CA ASP A 97 27.01 -0.91 24.10
C ASP A 97 26.51 0.15 23.10
N GLU A 98 26.38 -0.24 21.82
CA GLU A 98 25.95 0.64 20.74
C GLU A 98 24.47 1.01 20.84
N LEU A 99 24.17 2.25 20.44
CA LEU A 99 22.80 2.72 20.30
C LEU A 99 22.08 1.97 19.17
N PRO A 100 20.74 1.79 19.24
CA PRO A 100 19.96 1.19 18.15
C PRO A 100 20.22 1.84 16.79
N ILE A 101 20.34 3.17 16.74
CA ILE A 101 20.67 3.93 15.52
C ILE A 101 22.02 3.48 14.94
N GLU A 102 23.03 3.23 15.78
CA GLU A 102 24.35 2.78 15.31
C GLU A 102 24.29 1.36 14.74
N LYS A 103 23.51 0.48 15.37
CA LYS A 103 23.23 -0.88 14.86
C LYS A 103 22.54 -0.81 13.49
N SER A 104 21.52 0.03 13.36
CA SER A 104 20.80 0.28 12.10
C SER A 104 21.77 0.74 11.01
N LEU A 105 22.72 1.63 11.31
CA LEU A 105 23.71 2.10 10.34
C LEU A 105 24.75 1.04 9.91
N ARG A 106 25.01 0.01 10.73
CA ARG A 106 25.86 -1.13 10.33
C ARG A 106 25.18 -2.02 9.29
N ILE A 107 23.87 -2.11 9.38
CA ILE A 107 23.03 -2.89 8.49
C ILE A 107 22.75 -2.15 7.17
N PHE A 108 22.35 -0.88 7.29
CA PHE A 108 21.95 -0.02 6.16
C PHE A 108 23.08 0.95 5.82
N ASN A 109 24.15 0.41 5.25
CA ASN A 109 25.42 1.11 5.00
C ASN A 109 25.32 2.33 4.06
N ASN A 110 24.25 2.46 3.26
CA ASN A 110 24.09 3.55 2.31
C ASN A 110 23.23 4.72 2.81
N ILE A 111 22.84 4.71 4.10
CA ILE A 111 22.15 5.84 4.71
C ILE A 111 23.06 7.07 4.67
N LYS A 112 22.48 8.21 4.24
CA LYS A 112 23.14 9.52 4.27
C LYS A 112 22.40 10.52 5.14
N ASN A 113 21.06 10.43 5.17
CA ASN A 113 20.19 11.34 5.91
C ASN A 113 19.62 10.64 7.15
N ILE A 114 19.68 11.32 8.29
CA ILE A 114 19.14 10.80 9.55
C ILE A 114 18.24 11.88 10.15
N TYR A 115 16.96 11.58 10.27
CA TYR A 115 15.97 12.44 10.94
C TYR A 115 15.75 11.93 12.36
N LEU A 116 15.96 12.81 13.33
CA LEU A 116 15.82 12.51 14.74
C LEU A 116 14.83 13.46 15.38
N PHE A 117 13.95 12.94 16.22
CA PHE A 117 13.25 13.79 17.17
C PHE A 117 13.55 13.40 18.60
N HIS A 118 13.53 14.40 19.46
CA HIS A 118 13.85 14.25 20.87
C HIS A 118 12.99 15.18 21.70
N THR A 119 12.89 14.89 22.98
CA THR A 119 12.20 15.74 23.93
C THR A 119 13.18 16.75 24.50
N LYS A 120 12.66 17.81 25.13
CA LYS A 120 13.50 18.82 25.79
C LYS A 120 14.49 18.22 26.79
N ALA A 121 14.09 17.17 27.49
CA ALA A 121 14.94 16.50 28.47
C ALA A 121 16.05 15.65 27.81
N ALA A 122 15.86 15.20 26.56
CA ALA A 122 16.84 14.43 25.81
C ALA A 122 17.78 15.29 24.92
N THR A 123 17.67 16.63 24.97
CA THR A 123 18.42 17.54 24.09
C THR A 123 19.94 17.37 24.19
N GLU A 124 20.49 17.18 25.39
CA GLU A 124 21.93 16.94 25.56
C GLU A 124 22.40 15.64 24.86
N TYR A 125 21.60 14.57 24.98
CA TYR A 125 21.88 13.30 24.32
C TYR A 125 21.80 13.43 22.81
N TYR A 126 20.80 14.16 22.30
CA TYR A 126 20.67 14.43 20.87
C TYR A 126 21.89 15.17 20.33
N LEU A 127 22.37 16.21 21.01
CA LEU A 127 23.55 16.97 20.56
C LEU A 127 24.79 16.08 20.46
N LYS A 128 25.01 15.22 21.46
CA LYS A 128 26.13 14.27 21.47
C LYS A 128 26.01 13.23 20.35
N ILE A 129 24.83 12.65 20.14
CA ILE A 129 24.57 11.69 19.05
C ILE A 129 24.77 12.37 17.69
N LYS A 130 24.21 13.56 17.51
CA LYS A 130 24.35 14.36 16.30
C LYS A 130 25.80 14.62 15.97
N GLU A 131 26.61 15.04 16.95
CA GLU A 131 28.04 15.27 16.76
C GLU A 131 28.76 13.97 16.37
N LYS A 132 28.50 12.86 17.08
CA LYS A 132 29.09 11.54 16.80
C LYS A 132 28.80 11.06 15.37
N LEU A 133 27.55 11.19 14.94
CA LEU A 133 27.11 10.78 13.60
C LEU A 133 27.60 11.74 12.50
N ALA A 134 27.60 13.04 12.75
CA ALA A 134 28.12 14.03 11.79
C ALA A 134 29.63 13.82 11.53
N LYS A 135 30.42 13.47 12.55
CA LYS A 135 31.83 13.11 12.40
C LYS A 135 32.05 11.88 11.51
N LYS A 136 31.06 10.97 11.45
CA LYS A 136 31.04 9.80 10.55
C LYS A 136 30.51 10.14 9.14
N GLY A 137 30.18 11.41 8.85
CA GLY A 137 29.76 11.88 7.53
C GLY A 137 28.23 11.87 7.29
N TYR A 138 27.41 11.58 8.29
CA TYR A 138 25.95 11.58 8.15
C TYR A 138 25.35 12.98 8.24
N LYS A 139 24.33 13.27 7.42
CA LYS A 139 23.51 14.47 7.54
C LYS A 139 22.42 14.23 8.58
N VAL A 140 22.63 14.74 9.79
CA VAL A 140 21.68 14.59 10.90
C VAL A 140 20.82 15.84 11.05
N ILE A 141 19.52 15.67 10.87
CA ILE A 141 18.49 16.68 11.06
C ILE A 141 17.68 16.27 12.28
N GLY A 142 17.46 17.18 13.23
CA GLY A 142 16.60 16.85 14.35
C GLY A 142 15.96 18.03 15.04
N GLU A 143 14.81 17.76 15.64
CA GLU A 143 13.88 18.74 16.20
C GLU A 143 13.47 18.34 17.62
N GLU A 144 13.35 19.33 18.50
CA GLU A 144 12.77 19.18 19.83
C GLU A 144 11.24 19.12 19.69
N ILE A 145 10.62 18.09 20.27
CA ILE A 145 9.17 17.85 20.18
C ILE A 145 8.63 17.50 21.55
N ASP A 146 7.46 18.04 21.89
CA ASP A 146 6.69 17.61 23.06
C ASP A 146 6.20 16.17 22.89
N GLU A 147 6.13 15.42 23.99
CA GLU A 147 5.71 14.00 24.03
C GLU A 147 4.21 13.77 23.77
N THR A 148 3.60 14.54 22.87
CA THR A 148 2.21 14.39 22.46
C THR A 148 2.12 13.73 21.09
N LEU A 149 1.10 12.90 20.90
CA LEU A 149 0.82 12.25 19.61
C LEU A 149 0.75 13.28 18.46
N THR A 150 0.14 14.44 18.71
CA THR A 150 -0.08 15.49 17.72
C THR A 150 1.23 16.10 17.23
N GLU A 151 2.14 16.47 18.13
CA GLU A 151 3.39 17.13 17.76
C GLU A 151 4.36 16.16 17.08
N ILE A 152 4.45 14.91 17.58
CA ILE A 152 5.25 13.86 16.93
C ILE A 152 4.76 13.62 15.50
N ARG A 153 3.44 13.52 15.29
CA ARG A 153 2.87 13.36 13.95
C ARG A 153 3.14 14.54 13.04
N LYS A 154 3.00 15.77 13.52
CA LYS A 154 3.30 16.97 12.71
C LYS A 154 4.72 16.93 12.18
N TYR A 155 5.68 16.54 13.01
CA TYR A 155 7.08 16.39 12.59
C TYR A 155 7.27 15.26 11.57
N LEU A 156 6.72 14.07 11.83
CA LEU A 156 6.83 12.95 10.90
C LEU A 156 6.24 13.29 9.51
N HIS A 157 5.09 13.97 9.47
CA HIS A 157 4.48 14.44 8.22
C HIS A 157 5.28 15.55 7.53
N LYS A 158 5.97 16.41 8.28
CA LYS A 158 6.90 17.41 7.73
C LYS A 158 8.04 16.75 6.97
N ILE A 159 8.58 15.63 7.47
CA ILE A 159 9.65 14.87 6.79
C ILE A 159 9.20 14.38 5.40
N LEU A 160 7.97 13.88 5.26
CA LEU A 160 7.47 13.39 3.97
C LEU A 160 7.23 14.48 2.93
N ARG A 161 6.95 15.70 3.37
CA ARG A 161 6.77 16.85 2.47
C ARG A 161 8.07 17.27 1.78
N GLU A 162 9.22 16.75 2.20
CA GLU A 162 10.53 16.99 1.57
C GLU A 162 10.75 16.14 0.29
N GLU A 163 9.70 15.57 -0.31
CA GLU A 163 9.74 14.73 -1.53
C GLU A 163 10.65 13.49 -1.43
N LEU A 164 10.83 12.96 -0.22
CA LEU A 164 11.64 11.76 0.01
C LEU A 164 10.97 10.53 -0.60
N ASN A 165 11.76 9.69 -1.28
CA ASN A 165 11.27 8.42 -1.79
C ASN A 165 11.01 7.44 -0.63
N LYS A 166 9.75 7.05 -0.44
CA LYS A 166 9.29 6.15 0.64
C LYS A 166 10.02 4.81 0.66
N ASP A 167 10.40 4.29 -0.51
CA ASP A 167 11.14 3.02 -0.65
C ASP A 167 12.60 3.12 -0.18
N GLU A 168 13.13 4.34 0.00
CA GLU A 168 14.49 4.60 0.48
C GLU A 168 14.54 4.96 1.97
N ILE A 169 13.39 4.93 2.66
CA ILE A 169 13.25 5.30 4.07
C ILE A 169 13.09 4.03 4.92
N VAL A 170 13.75 4.02 6.07
CA VAL A 170 13.46 3.08 7.16
C VAL A 170 13.20 3.84 8.47
N VAL A 171 12.26 3.34 9.26
CA VAL A 171 11.86 3.91 10.55
C VAL A 171 12.31 2.97 11.67
N ASP A 172 13.21 3.43 12.53
CA ASP A 172 13.68 2.69 13.71
C ASP A 172 12.86 3.08 14.94
N ILE A 173 11.99 2.17 15.38
CA ILE A 173 11.08 2.40 16.49
C ILE A 173 11.62 1.97 17.86
N THR A 174 12.88 1.51 17.91
CA THR A 174 13.49 0.89 19.09
C THR A 174 13.61 1.86 20.25
N ALA A 175 14.08 3.08 19.95
CA ALA A 175 14.31 4.11 20.95
C ALA A 175 13.03 4.91 21.24
N GLY A 176 13.04 5.59 22.38
CA GLY A 176 11.99 6.53 22.78
C GLY A 176 10.96 5.92 23.73
N ILE A 177 9.99 6.75 24.10
CA ILE A 177 8.84 6.32 24.89
C ILE A 177 7.80 5.64 23.99
N LYS A 178 6.90 4.85 24.59
CA LYS A 178 5.88 4.07 23.85
C LYS A 178 5.08 4.91 22.85
N ILE A 179 4.73 6.16 23.19
CA ILE A 179 3.94 7.01 22.27
C ILE A 179 4.72 7.36 21.01
N SER A 180 6.05 7.53 21.08
CA SER A 180 6.91 7.78 19.94
C SER A 180 6.99 6.55 19.04
N SER A 181 7.20 5.36 19.64
CA SER A 181 7.21 4.10 18.89
C SER A 181 5.88 3.82 18.19
N ILE A 182 4.74 4.03 18.88
CA ILE A 182 3.40 3.89 18.28
C ILE A 182 3.20 4.89 17.14
N SER A 183 3.63 6.14 17.31
CA SER A 183 3.50 7.18 16.28
C SER A 183 4.32 6.86 15.05
N MET A 184 5.55 6.40 15.23
CA MET A 184 6.45 6.00 14.15
C MET A 184 5.96 4.74 13.42
N TYR A 185 5.47 3.73 14.16
CA TYR A 185 4.83 2.56 13.56
C TYR A 185 3.62 2.95 12.72
N LYS A 186 2.71 3.78 13.27
CA LYS A 186 1.54 4.23 12.52
C LYS A 186 1.94 5.03 11.29
N PHE A 187 2.89 5.94 11.42
CA PHE A 187 3.44 6.69 10.29
C PHE A 187 4.00 5.77 9.20
N ALA A 188 4.67 4.67 9.58
CA ALA A 188 5.17 3.67 8.65
C ALA A 188 4.03 2.95 7.91
N VAL A 189 2.99 2.50 8.63
CA VAL A 189 1.77 1.90 8.04
C VAL A 189 1.09 2.87 7.07
N GLU A 190 0.86 4.11 7.50
CA GLU A 190 0.14 5.13 6.72
C GLU A 190 0.82 5.43 5.38
N ASN A 191 2.13 5.22 5.31
CA ASN A 191 2.94 5.61 4.18
C ASN A 191 3.59 4.44 3.43
N GLY A 192 3.38 3.19 3.86
CA GLY A 192 4.00 2.01 3.27
C GLY A 192 5.53 1.98 3.46
N ILE A 193 6.02 2.56 4.56
CA ILE A 193 7.45 2.63 4.88
C ILE A 193 7.83 1.43 5.75
N ARG A 194 9.07 0.96 5.61
CA ARG A 194 9.60 -0.13 6.45
C ARG A 194 9.86 0.36 7.87
N ALA A 195 9.34 -0.38 8.85
CA ALA A 195 9.66 -0.16 10.26
C ALA A 195 10.52 -1.31 10.79
N ILE A 196 11.51 -0.96 11.63
CA ILE A 196 12.42 -1.90 12.26
C ILE A 196 12.46 -1.70 13.77
N ASN A 197 12.78 -2.76 14.48
CA ASN A 197 12.93 -2.78 15.93
C ASN A 197 14.10 -3.69 16.32
N TRP A 198 14.99 -3.21 17.19
CA TRP A 198 16.05 -4.02 17.75
C TRP A 198 15.59 -4.66 19.05
N LYS A 199 15.55 -5.99 19.07
CA LYS A 199 15.35 -6.78 20.28
C LYS A 199 16.69 -7.14 20.89
N GLU A 200 16.75 -7.12 22.21
CA GLU A 200 17.92 -7.53 22.98
C GLU A 200 17.46 -8.44 24.11
N ILE A 201 18.29 -9.42 24.48
CA ILE A 201 17.96 -10.27 25.62
C ILE A 201 18.00 -9.45 26.91
N GLN A 202 17.18 -9.87 27.86
CA GLN A 202 17.35 -9.51 29.25
C GLN A 202 17.68 -10.77 30.02
N LEU A 203 18.89 -10.87 30.56
CA LEU A 203 19.28 -12.00 31.39
C LEU A 203 19.13 -11.64 32.88
N PRO A 204 18.56 -12.52 33.71
CA PRO A 204 18.46 -12.29 35.15
C PRO A 204 19.84 -12.30 35.80
N ARG A 205 20.13 -11.33 36.66
CA ARG A 205 21.34 -11.40 37.49
C ARG A 205 21.16 -12.45 38.58
N TYR A 206 22.20 -13.22 38.84
CA TYR A 206 22.24 -14.18 39.92
C TYR A 206 23.27 -13.79 40.97
N LYS A 207 22.93 -14.03 42.23
CA LYS A 207 23.87 -14.02 43.34
C LYS A 207 24.67 -15.32 43.35
N ASN A 208 25.74 -15.39 44.13
CA ASN A 208 26.59 -16.59 44.25
C ASN A 208 25.85 -17.85 44.74
N ASN A 209 24.67 -17.69 45.38
CA ASN A 209 23.78 -18.78 45.78
C ASN A 209 22.70 -19.11 44.73
N TYR A 210 22.83 -18.60 43.51
CA TYR A 210 21.91 -18.76 42.37
C TYR A 210 20.50 -18.18 42.62
N GLU A 211 20.33 -17.32 43.62
CA GLU A 211 19.12 -16.53 43.77
C GLU A 211 19.12 -15.37 42.77
N LYS A 212 17.95 -15.11 42.18
CA LYS A 212 17.74 -13.98 41.28
C LYS A 212 17.83 -12.65 42.02
N ASP A 213 18.49 -11.69 41.40
CA ASP A 213 18.32 -10.28 41.70
C ASP A 213 16.97 -9.80 41.11
N GLU A 214 16.43 -8.71 41.64
CA GLU A 214 15.28 -8.02 41.05
C GLU A 214 15.64 -7.34 39.73
N ARG A 215 16.93 -7.08 39.48
CA ARG A 215 17.44 -6.43 38.28
C ARG A 215 17.88 -7.44 37.21
N THR A 216 17.61 -7.10 35.95
CA THR A 216 18.11 -7.82 34.77
C THR A 216 19.25 -7.05 34.10
N ASP A 217 20.13 -7.79 33.44
CA ASP A 217 21.14 -7.23 32.54
C ASP A 217 20.60 -7.18 31.11
N ARG A 218 20.67 -6.00 30.51
CA ARG A 218 20.43 -5.81 29.08
C ARG A 218 21.71 -6.18 28.33
N ILE A 219 21.71 -7.29 27.60
CA ILE A 219 22.92 -7.73 26.90
C ILE A 219 22.89 -7.15 25.49
N VAL A 220 23.42 -5.94 25.34
CA VAL A 220 23.30 -5.12 24.11
C VAL A 220 23.88 -5.81 22.87
N PHE A 221 24.90 -6.66 23.04
CA PHE A 221 25.50 -7.41 21.95
C PHE A 221 24.71 -8.64 21.51
N SER A 222 23.71 -9.06 22.29
CA SER A 222 22.79 -10.14 21.94
C SER A 222 21.56 -9.58 21.23
N THR A 223 21.79 -8.98 20.06
CA THR A 223 20.77 -8.19 19.37
C THR A 223 20.14 -8.99 18.23
N LYS A 224 18.85 -8.76 17.99
CA LYS A 224 18.11 -9.29 16.85
C LYS A 224 17.37 -8.13 16.18
N LEU A 225 17.54 -8.00 14.87
CA LEU A 225 16.78 -7.04 14.08
C LEU A 225 15.44 -7.66 13.72
N GLU A 226 14.37 -7.01 14.13
CA GLU A 226 13.01 -7.34 13.72
C GLU A 226 12.56 -6.34 12.67
N ILE A 227 12.25 -6.86 11.48
CA ILE A 227 11.54 -6.11 10.44
C ILE A 227 10.04 -6.28 10.73
N LEU A 228 9.34 -5.19 10.97
CA LEU A 228 7.91 -5.19 11.30
C LEU A 228 7.09 -5.30 10.00
N LYS A 229 7.01 -6.52 9.47
CA LYS A 229 6.32 -6.83 8.20
C LYS A 229 4.83 -6.49 8.28
N GLU A 230 4.26 -6.61 9.46
CA GLU A 230 2.86 -6.29 9.76
C GLU A 230 2.53 -4.84 9.36
N ALA A 231 3.51 -3.92 9.48
CA ALA A 231 3.29 -2.53 9.09
C ALA A 231 3.04 -2.39 7.57
N MET A 232 3.80 -3.14 6.76
CA MET A 232 3.66 -3.15 5.31
C MET A 232 2.41 -3.93 4.87
N GLU A 233 2.12 -5.05 5.53
CA GLU A 233 0.91 -5.84 5.28
C GLU A 233 -0.36 -5.03 5.57
N GLU A 234 -0.41 -4.35 6.72
CA GLU A 234 -1.54 -3.48 7.10
C GLU A 234 -1.69 -2.32 6.11
N SER A 235 -0.59 -1.67 5.73
CA SER A 235 -0.61 -0.62 4.70
C SER A 235 -1.20 -1.12 3.39
N ARG A 236 -0.71 -2.26 2.89
CA ARG A 236 -1.19 -2.87 1.63
C ARG A 236 -2.66 -3.27 1.71
N GLN A 237 -3.10 -3.83 2.83
CA GLN A 237 -4.51 -4.19 3.00
C GLN A 237 -5.40 -2.95 2.93
N ILE A 238 -5.02 -1.86 3.61
CA ILE A 238 -5.80 -0.62 3.58
C ILE A 238 -5.86 -0.05 2.15
N LEU A 239 -4.74 -0.03 1.42
CA LEU A 239 -4.72 0.48 0.03
C LEU A 239 -5.54 -0.40 -0.92
N THR A 240 -5.53 -1.73 -0.71
CA THR A 240 -6.37 -2.67 -1.47
C THR A 240 -7.84 -2.43 -1.19
N ASP A 241 -8.21 -2.30 0.08
CA ASP A 241 -9.56 -1.98 0.52
C ASP A 241 -10.05 -0.62 -0.06
N ILE A 242 -9.17 0.38 -0.14
CA ILE A 242 -9.46 1.67 -0.79
C ILE A 242 -9.78 1.45 -2.27
N ASN A 243 -8.92 0.75 -3.02
CA ASN A 243 -9.16 0.49 -4.44
C ASN A 243 -10.46 -0.28 -4.68
N GLU A 244 -10.73 -1.27 -3.85
CA GLU A 244 -11.98 -2.02 -3.91
C GLU A 244 -13.22 -1.16 -3.58
N ALA A 245 -13.12 -0.29 -2.57
CA ALA A 245 -14.20 0.64 -2.22
C ALA A 245 -14.40 1.73 -3.29
N LEU A 246 -13.33 2.15 -4.00
CA LEU A 246 -13.41 3.00 -5.19
C LEU A 246 -14.13 2.27 -6.33
N ASP A 247 -13.77 1.02 -6.61
CA ASP A 247 -14.44 0.18 -7.62
C ASP A 247 -15.93 0.02 -7.33
N ARG A 248 -16.28 -0.12 -6.05
CA ARG A 248 -17.66 -0.24 -5.60
C ARG A 248 -18.36 1.11 -5.39
N GLU A 249 -17.69 2.25 -5.52
CA GLU A 249 -18.23 3.59 -5.20
C GLU A 249 -18.87 3.63 -3.79
N GLU A 250 -18.14 3.15 -2.79
CA GLU A 250 -18.54 3.14 -1.37
C GLU A 250 -17.88 4.32 -0.64
N TYR A 251 -18.30 5.54 -0.97
CA TYR A 251 -17.63 6.77 -0.52
C TYR A 251 -17.59 6.95 1.00
N VAL A 252 -18.59 6.47 1.75
CA VAL A 252 -18.55 6.45 3.23
C VAL A 252 -17.41 5.56 3.73
N THR A 253 -17.23 4.39 3.11
CA THR A 253 -16.16 3.45 3.46
C THR A 253 -14.79 4.04 3.08
N LEU A 254 -14.68 4.69 1.92
CA LEU A 254 -13.47 5.41 1.50
C LEU A 254 -13.06 6.48 2.50
N ALA A 255 -14.00 7.32 2.93
CA ALA A 255 -13.74 8.35 3.93
C ALA A 255 -13.16 7.75 5.23
N ARG A 256 -13.68 6.60 5.67
CA ARG A 256 -13.17 5.89 6.85
C ARG A 256 -11.74 5.36 6.64
N TYR A 257 -11.41 4.81 5.47
CA TYR A 257 -10.07 4.32 5.18
C TYR A 257 -9.05 5.46 5.08
N TYR A 258 -9.37 6.55 4.37
CA TYR A 258 -8.50 7.73 4.32
C TYR A 258 -8.30 8.35 5.71
N ASN A 259 -9.34 8.38 6.55
CA ASN A 259 -9.20 8.86 7.93
C ASN A 259 -8.30 7.93 8.78
N LYS A 260 -8.35 6.61 8.57
CA LYS A 260 -7.40 5.67 9.21
C LYS A 260 -5.95 5.99 8.82
N LEU A 261 -5.73 6.34 7.55
CA LEU A 261 -4.45 6.77 7.01
C LEU A 261 -4.04 8.21 7.38
N ASP A 262 -4.84 8.92 8.19
CA ASP A 262 -4.66 10.34 8.54
C ASP A 262 -4.64 11.29 7.31
N ARG A 263 -5.21 10.84 6.19
CA ARG A 263 -5.43 11.58 4.94
C ARG A 263 -6.74 12.35 5.02
N LYS A 264 -6.71 13.41 5.86
CA LYS A 264 -7.92 14.14 6.29
C LYS A 264 -8.64 14.84 5.15
N ASP A 265 -7.90 15.33 4.17
CA ASP A 265 -8.47 16.05 3.04
C ASP A 265 -9.27 15.08 2.15
N GLU A 266 -8.71 13.90 1.84
CA GLU A 266 -9.41 12.84 1.11
C GLU A 266 -10.61 12.32 1.90
N ALA A 267 -10.43 12.12 3.21
CA ALA A 267 -11.50 11.69 4.09
C ALA A 267 -12.68 12.67 4.07
N PHE A 268 -12.39 13.98 4.22
CA PHE A 268 -13.38 15.04 4.17
C PHE A 268 -14.08 15.07 2.80
N PHE A 269 -13.33 15.06 1.69
CA PHE A 269 -13.89 15.06 0.34
C PHE A 269 -14.87 13.89 0.12
N PHE A 270 -14.46 12.66 0.43
CA PHE A 270 -15.31 11.48 0.25
C PHE A 270 -16.48 11.43 1.23
N GLU A 271 -16.33 11.95 2.44
CA GLU A 271 -17.44 12.09 3.39
C GLU A 271 -18.53 13.00 2.83
N LYS A 272 -18.15 14.14 2.24
CA LYS A 272 -19.11 15.08 1.63
C LYS A 272 -19.71 14.51 0.35
N LEU A 273 -18.88 13.90 -0.51
CA LEU A 273 -19.33 13.29 -1.76
C LEU A 273 -20.36 12.18 -1.51
N ALA A 274 -20.18 11.39 -0.44
CA ALA A 274 -21.09 10.32 -0.06
C ALA A 274 -22.52 10.80 0.26
N LYS A 275 -22.72 12.07 0.61
CA LYS A 275 -24.05 12.64 0.87
C LYS A 275 -24.84 12.89 -0.42
N VAL A 276 -24.14 13.02 -1.55
CA VAL A 276 -24.72 13.32 -2.87
C VAL A 276 -24.75 12.07 -3.74
N PHE A 277 -23.59 11.44 -3.96
CA PHE A 277 -23.43 10.28 -4.84
C PHE A 277 -23.67 8.98 -4.07
N ASN A 278 -24.92 8.74 -3.69
CA ASN A 278 -25.32 7.52 -2.99
C ASN A 278 -26.57 6.89 -3.61
N PHE A 279 -26.82 5.64 -3.19
CA PHE A 279 -27.90 4.83 -3.70
C PHE A 279 -29.28 5.47 -3.48
N GLU A 280 -29.53 6.07 -2.32
CA GLU A 280 -30.81 6.72 -2.00
C GLU A 280 -31.09 7.90 -2.92
N THR A 281 -30.08 8.77 -3.13
CA THR A 281 -30.22 9.97 -3.97
C THR A 281 -30.43 9.61 -5.44
N PHE A 282 -29.74 8.58 -5.94
CA PHE A 282 -29.94 8.13 -7.32
C PHE A 282 -31.22 7.32 -7.52
N LEU A 283 -31.71 6.57 -6.52
CA LEU A 283 -32.99 5.87 -6.63
C LEU A 283 -34.22 6.75 -6.46
N ALA A 284 -34.06 7.94 -5.87
CA ALA A 284 -35.15 8.91 -5.79
C ALA A 284 -35.64 9.36 -7.18
N LEU A 285 -34.78 9.26 -8.21
CA LEU A 285 -35.05 9.74 -9.58
C LEU A 285 -35.54 11.20 -9.61
N ASP A 286 -34.94 12.01 -8.72
CA ASP A 286 -35.32 13.38 -8.44
C ASP A 286 -34.10 14.29 -8.73
N PRO A 287 -34.03 14.87 -9.96
CA PRO A 287 -32.93 15.75 -10.36
C PRO A 287 -32.82 16.99 -9.46
N ASP A 288 -33.95 17.57 -9.04
CA ASP A 288 -33.97 18.82 -8.28
C ASP A 288 -33.34 18.63 -6.90
N ASN A 289 -33.76 17.57 -6.19
CA ASN A 289 -33.17 17.17 -4.91
C ASN A 289 -31.68 16.81 -5.06
N PHE A 290 -31.28 16.14 -6.14
CA PHE A 290 -29.86 15.87 -6.41
C PHE A 290 -29.06 17.17 -6.55
N TYR A 291 -29.53 18.13 -7.34
CA TYR A 291 -28.80 19.38 -7.55
C TYR A 291 -28.82 20.32 -6.33
N GLU A 292 -29.86 20.27 -5.49
CA GLU A 292 -29.85 20.92 -4.18
C GLU A 292 -28.75 20.35 -3.28
N LYS A 293 -28.61 19.01 -3.24
CA LYS A 293 -27.53 18.34 -2.52
C LYS A 293 -26.14 18.67 -3.10
N VAL A 294 -26.02 18.81 -4.43
CA VAL A 294 -24.78 19.27 -5.08
C VAL A 294 -24.39 20.68 -4.61
N LYS A 295 -25.35 21.61 -4.49
CA LYS A 295 -25.08 22.98 -3.97
C LYS A 295 -24.53 22.95 -2.56
N ILE A 296 -25.18 22.21 -1.66
CA ILE A 296 -24.71 22.04 -0.27
C ILE A 296 -23.30 21.44 -0.24
N PHE A 297 -23.04 20.42 -1.06
CA PHE A 297 -21.71 19.82 -1.20
C PHE A 297 -20.66 20.84 -1.67
N LEU A 298 -20.95 21.63 -2.70
CA LEU A 298 -20.04 22.66 -3.21
C LEU A 298 -19.75 23.71 -2.14
N ASP A 299 -20.76 24.17 -1.40
CA ASP A 299 -20.57 25.13 -0.30
C ASP A 299 -19.65 24.57 0.79
N GLU A 300 -19.85 23.30 1.19
CA GLU A 300 -18.99 22.62 2.17
C GLU A 300 -17.54 22.47 1.66
N ILE A 301 -17.34 22.17 0.38
CA ILE A 301 -16.03 21.96 -0.24
C ILE A 301 -15.28 23.29 -0.43
N LEU A 302 -15.94 24.31 -0.97
CA LEU A 302 -15.33 25.63 -1.23
C LEU A 302 -14.99 26.38 0.06
N SER A 303 -15.73 26.13 1.14
CA SER A 303 -15.47 26.70 2.48
C SER A 303 -14.33 26.00 3.24
N TYR A 304 -13.77 24.91 2.72
CA TYR A 304 -12.71 24.17 3.40
C TYR A 304 -11.38 24.95 3.44
N LYS A 305 -10.71 24.93 4.59
CA LYS A 305 -9.62 25.88 4.94
C LYS A 305 -8.43 25.87 3.98
N TYR A 306 -8.20 24.78 3.24
CA TYR A 306 -7.42 24.64 2.01
C TYR A 306 -7.10 23.15 1.80
N PHE A 307 -7.22 22.65 0.58
CA PHE A 307 -6.83 21.28 0.20
C PHE A 307 -5.33 21.20 -0.12
N ASP A 308 -4.63 20.18 0.38
CA ASP A 308 -3.25 19.89 -0.02
C ASP A 308 -3.11 19.85 -1.55
N LYS A 309 -1.93 20.25 -2.07
CA LYS A 309 -1.70 20.35 -3.51
C LYS A 309 -2.04 19.03 -4.23
N ASN A 310 -1.66 17.89 -3.67
CA ASN A 310 -1.87 16.59 -4.32
C ASN A 310 -3.36 16.28 -4.52
N ILE A 311 -4.18 16.43 -3.48
CA ILE A 311 -5.62 16.20 -3.59
C ILE A 311 -6.29 17.27 -4.44
N ASN A 312 -5.88 18.53 -4.30
CA ASN A 312 -6.44 19.65 -5.04
C ASN A 312 -6.34 19.40 -6.56
N GLU A 313 -5.17 18.99 -7.06
CA GLU A 313 -4.97 18.61 -8.46
C GLU A 313 -5.89 17.46 -8.91
N LYS A 314 -6.19 16.50 -8.03
CA LYS A 314 -7.09 15.38 -8.34
C LYS A 314 -8.55 15.85 -8.47
N ILE A 315 -9.01 16.78 -7.63
CA ILE A 315 -10.44 17.12 -7.55
C ILE A 315 -10.82 18.41 -8.27
N LYS A 316 -9.89 19.32 -8.55
CA LYS A 316 -10.22 20.69 -9.04
C LYS A 316 -11.11 20.71 -10.28
N SER A 317 -10.82 19.91 -11.32
CA SER A 317 -11.63 19.87 -12.54
C SER A 317 -13.01 19.24 -12.29
N PHE A 318 -13.11 18.28 -11.36
CA PHE A 318 -14.38 17.67 -10.98
C PHE A 318 -15.27 18.68 -10.23
N ILE A 319 -14.70 19.42 -9.27
CA ILE A 319 -15.42 20.48 -8.55
C ILE A 319 -15.82 21.62 -9.49
N LEU A 320 -14.93 22.03 -10.39
CA LEU A 320 -15.21 23.07 -11.39
C LEU A 320 -16.39 22.69 -12.28
N LEU A 321 -16.42 21.45 -12.77
CA LEU A 321 -17.54 20.94 -13.57
C LEU A 321 -18.85 20.95 -12.79
N LEU A 322 -18.87 20.43 -11.56
CA LEU A 322 -20.06 20.45 -10.70
C LEU A 322 -20.54 21.88 -10.42
N LYS A 323 -19.61 22.81 -10.24
CA LYS A 323 -19.92 24.21 -9.98
C LYS A 323 -20.55 24.88 -11.20
N ILE A 324 -20.00 24.68 -12.40
CA ILE A 324 -20.59 25.14 -13.66
C ILE A 324 -22.02 24.61 -13.80
N ILE A 325 -22.21 23.29 -13.66
CA ILE A 325 -23.55 22.66 -13.75
C ILE A 325 -24.51 23.20 -12.68
N SER A 326 -24.01 23.50 -11.48
CA SER A 326 -24.83 24.05 -10.41
C SER A 326 -25.36 25.46 -10.75
N ASP A 327 -24.58 26.26 -11.46
CA ASP A 327 -24.87 27.65 -11.80
C ASP A 327 -25.72 27.81 -13.08
N THR A 328 -25.91 26.74 -13.86
CA THR A 328 -26.81 26.71 -15.02
C THR A 328 -28.25 26.38 -14.65
N ASP A 329 -29.17 26.84 -15.50
CA ASP A 329 -30.58 26.46 -15.46
C ASP A 329 -30.83 25.03 -15.98
N GLU A 330 -32.10 24.61 -16.08
CA GLU A 330 -32.48 23.26 -16.52
C GLU A 330 -31.99 22.93 -17.95
N GLU A 331 -31.92 23.95 -18.81
CA GLU A 331 -31.51 23.85 -20.20
C GLU A 331 -29.98 23.90 -20.37
N GLY A 332 -29.23 24.08 -19.28
CA GLY A 332 -27.76 24.22 -19.31
C GLY A 332 -27.30 25.66 -19.58
N THR A 333 -28.23 26.61 -19.64
CA THR A 333 -27.91 28.02 -19.88
C THR A 333 -27.47 28.69 -18.59
N PHE A 334 -26.43 29.53 -18.65
CA PHE A 334 -26.01 30.31 -17.50
C PHE A 334 -27.08 31.33 -17.11
N SER A 335 -27.20 31.61 -15.80
CA SER A 335 -28.09 32.68 -15.31
C SER A 335 -27.83 34.02 -16.04
N GLN A 336 -28.85 34.88 -16.16
CA GLN A 336 -28.77 36.19 -16.83
C GLN A 336 -27.60 37.10 -16.36
N LYS A 337 -27.05 36.84 -15.17
CA LYS A 337 -25.85 37.50 -14.63
C LYS A 337 -24.61 37.32 -15.53
N PHE A 338 -24.55 36.24 -16.29
CA PHE A 338 -23.47 35.92 -17.24
C PHE A 338 -23.81 36.28 -18.69
N LEU A 339 -25.09 36.47 -19.03
CA LEU A 339 -25.58 36.82 -20.37
C LEU A 339 -25.61 38.34 -20.64
N SER A 340 -25.47 39.17 -19.60
CA SER A 340 -25.58 40.64 -19.66
C SER A 340 -24.25 41.38 -19.77
N GLN A 341 -23.15 40.63 -19.79
CA GLN A 341 -21.80 41.13 -20.06
C GLN A 341 -21.37 40.34 -21.30
N ASP A 342 -21.02 41.03 -22.38
CA ASP A 342 -20.74 40.45 -23.70
C ASP A 342 -19.96 39.12 -23.60
N GLU A 343 -20.25 38.19 -24.51
CA GLU A 343 -19.82 36.78 -24.63
C GLU A 343 -18.29 36.51 -24.61
N ASP A 344 -17.55 37.11 -23.68
CA ASP A 344 -16.13 36.90 -23.51
C ASP A 344 -15.94 35.69 -22.60
N SER A 345 -15.56 34.55 -23.20
CA SER A 345 -15.12 33.33 -22.49
C SER A 345 -14.09 33.61 -21.37
N ASP A 346 -13.35 34.73 -21.47
CA ASP A 346 -12.42 35.25 -20.47
C ASP A 346 -13.11 35.70 -19.18
N PHE A 347 -14.32 36.27 -19.24
CA PHE A 347 -15.07 36.68 -18.03
C PHE A 347 -15.47 35.47 -17.19
N MET A 348 -16.04 34.43 -17.82
CA MET A 348 -16.43 33.19 -17.15
C MET A 348 -15.25 32.50 -16.48
N ARG A 349 -14.12 32.43 -17.20
CA ARG A 349 -12.86 31.89 -16.66
C ARG A 349 -12.40 32.68 -15.45
N ASN A 350 -12.41 34.02 -15.53
CA ASN A 350 -12.00 34.89 -14.42
C ASN A 350 -12.94 34.78 -13.21
N TYR A 351 -14.25 34.68 -13.44
CA TYR A 351 -15.24 34.48 -12.39
C TYR A 351 -14.96 33.22 -11.57
N TYR A 352 -14.81 32.07 -12.22
CA TYR A 352 -14.54 30.81 -11.53
C TYR A 352 -13.14 30.74 -10.91
N LYS A 353 -12.13 31.38 -11.51
CA LYS A 353 -10.80 31.52 -10.89
C LYS A 353 -10.87 32.28 -9.56
N GLU A 354 -11.68 33.34 -9.46
CA GLU A 354 -11.85 34.08 -8.22
C GLU A 354 -12.77 33.36 -7.22
N GLU A 355 -13.90 32.78 -7.67
CA GLU A 355 -14.81 32.06 -6.77
C GLU A 355 -14.17 30.79 -6.19
N MET A 356 -13.34 30.11 -6.98
CA MET A 356 -12.61 28.90 -6.58
C MET A 356 -11.13 29.16 -6.33
N LYS A 357 -10.77 30.36 -5.83
CA LYS A 357 -9.37 30.76 -5.62
C LYS A 357 -8.57 29.80 -4.76
N SER A 358 -9.21 29.10 -3.81
CA SER A 358 -8.59 28.07 -2.98
C SER A 358 -8.11 26.84 -3.79
N PHE A 359 -8.70 26.58 -4.95
CA PHE A 359 -8.34 25.51 -5.88
C PHE A 359 -7.26 25.92 -6.90
N LYS A 360 -6.88 27.20 -6.96
CA LYS A 360 -5.86 27.72 -7.89
C LYS A 360 -6.10 27.29 -9.34
N ILE A 361 -7.35 27.41 -9.79
CA ILE A 361 -7.78 27.07 -11.15
C ILE A 361 -6.94 27.85 -12.18
N THR A 362 -6.50 27.17 -13.22
CA THR A 362 -5.76 27.71 -14.37
C THR A 362 -6.57 27.57 -15.66
N ASP A 363 -6.15 28.19 -16.75
CA ASP A 363 -6.86 28.08 -18.03
C ASP A 363 -6.87 26.67 -18.61
N GLU A 364 -5.87 25.86 -18.29
CA GLU A 364 -5.74 24.44 -18.68
C GLU A 364 -6.78 23.55 -17.97
N ASP A 365 -7.33 24.00 -16.84
CA ASP A 365 -8.30 23.24 -16.06
C ASP A 365 -9.73 23.33 -16.63
N PHE A 366 -9.98 24.30 -17.52
CA PHE A 366 -11.24 24.43 -18.23
C PHE A 366 -11.22 23.51 -19.45
N ILE A 367 -12.08 22.49 -19.44
CA ILE A 367 -12.39 21.70 -20.64
C ILE A 367 -13.30 22.55 -21.55
N ASP A 368 -13.33 22.22 -22.84
CA ASP A 368 -14.35 22.74 -23.75
C ASP A 368 -15.74 22.25 -23.28
N TYR A 369 -16.49 23.17 -22.67
CA TYR A 369 -17.84 22.94 -22.17
C TYR A 369 -18.92 23.33 -23.20
N SER A 370 -18.57 23.56 -24.47
CA SER A 370 -19.52 23.90 -25.56
C SER A 370 -20.72 22.96 -25.65
N LEU A 371 -20.57 21.71 -25.20
CA LEU A 371 -21.64 20.70 -25.07
C LEU A 371 -22.72 21.03 -24.01
N LEU A 372 -22.46 21.98 -23.11
CA LEU A 372 -23.40 22.48 -22.12
C LEU A 372 -24.10 23.78 -22.56
N THR A 373 -23.62 24.46 -23.62
CA THR A 373 -23.93 25.91 -23.79
C THR A 373 -24.27 26.43 -25.19
N GLU A 374 -24.17 25.70 -26.30
CA GLU A 374 -24.40 26.31 -27.64
C GLU A 374 -25.53 25.72 -28.52
N GLU A 375 -25.95 26.55 -29.48
CA GLU A 375 -27.30 26.85 -29.99
C GLU A 375 -27.93 25.86 -30.98
N ASP A 376 -27.31 24.72 -31.27
CA ASP A 376 -27.87 23.76 -32.22
C ASP A 376 -28.70 22.68 -31.49
N ASP A 377 -30.02 22.73 -31.71
CA ASP A 377 -31.14 21.99 -31.09
C ASP A 377 -31.03 20.45 -30.92
N ASN A 378 -29.88 19.82 -31.23
CA ASN A 378 -29.72 18.36 -31.24
C ASN A 378 -28.52 17.80 -30.43
N THR A 379 -27.66 18.59 -29.80
CA THR A 379 -26.43 18.07 -29.13
C THR A 379 -26.14 18.55 -27.70
N THR A 380 -26.93 19.47 -27.14
CA THR A 380 -26.70 20.02 -25.79
C THR A 380 -27.13 19.05 -24.70
N LEU A 381 -26.25 18.73 -23.75
CA LEU A 381 -26.57 17.82 -22.63
C LEU A 381 -27.27 18.59 -21.50
N LYS A 382 -28.59 18.45 -21.37
CA LYS A 382 -29.36 19.18 -20.34
C LYS A 382 -29.03 18.70 -18.94
N LYS A 383 -29.21 19.57 -17.94
CA LYS A 383 -28.96 19.26 -16.52
C LYS A 383 -29.74 18.01 -16.06
N ARG A 384 -31.01 17.92 -16.43
CA ARG A 384 -31.85 16.74 -16.17
C ARG A 384 -31.30 15.46 -16.83
N GLU A 385 -30.80 15.54 -18.06
CA GLU A 385 -30.26 14.41 -18.81
C GLU A 385 -28.92 13.94 -18.21
N LEU A 386 -28.08 14.88 -17.81
CA LEU A 386 -26.82 14.61 -17.10
C LEU A 386 -27.07 13.88 -15.77
N TYR A 387 -28.10 14.27 -15.00
CA TYR A 387 -28.50 13.52 -13.81
C TYR A 387 -28.80 12.06 -14.14
N PHE A 388 -29.66 11.79 -15.12
CA PHE A 388 -30.01 10.42 -15.49
C PHE A 388 -28.81 9.64 -16.07
N TYR A 389 -27.89 10.31 -16.76
CA TYR A 389 -26.62 9.73 -17.15
C TYR A 389 -25.81 9.24 -15.93
N LEU A 390 -25.67 10.10 -14.91
CA LEU A 390 -24.94 9.74 -13.68
C LEU A 390 -25.62 8.59 -12.94
N VAL A 391 -26.96 8.59 -12.85
CA VAL A 391 -27.76 7.49 -12.28
C VAL A 391 -27.45 6.18 -13.00
N LEU A 392 -27.49 6.17 -14.34
CA LEU A 392 -27.25 4.97 -15.13
C LEU A 392 -25.83 4.45 -14.98
N LYS A 393 -24.82 5.32 -15.00
CA LYS A 393 -23.41 4.94 -14.79
C LYS A 393 -23.18 4.37 -13.40
N PHE A 394 -23.74 5.00 -12.38
CA PHE A 394 -23.69 4.49 -11.00
C PHE A 394 -24.31 3.09 -10.91
N LEU A 395 -25.51 2.89 -11.47
CA LEU A 395 -26.20 1.60 -11.45
C LEU A 395 -25.46 0.51 -12.24
N GLU A 396 -24.88 0.85 -13.39
CA GLU A 396 -24.07 -0.05 -14.22
C GLU A 396 -22.82 -0.54 -13.46
N ARG A 397 -22.13 0.37 -12.76
CA ARG A 397 -20.98 0.03 -11.91
C ARG A 397 -21.39 -0.90 -10.76
N LYS A 398 -22.52 -0.62 -10.09
CA LYS A 398 -23.07 -1.48 -9.02
C LYS A 398 -23.50 -2.86 -9.54
N TYR A 399 -23.99 -2.96 -10.78
CA TYR A 399 -24.35 -4.23 -11.42
C TYR A 399 -23.11 -5.06 -11.81
N SER A 400 -22.11 -4.43 -12.43
CA SER A 400 -20.87 -5.08 -12.86
C SER A 400 -20.11 -5.71 -11.68
N ASN A 401 -20.26 -5.12 -10.49
CA ASN A 401 -19.71 -5.63 -9.22
C ASN A 401 -20.60 -6.67 -8.51
N ALA A 402 -21.63 -7.21 -9.16
CA ALA A 402 -22.56 -8.23 -8.68
C ALA A 402 -23.43 -7.87 -7.44
N ILE A 403 -23.50 -6.59 -7.05
CA ILE A 403 -24.29 -6.12 -5.89
C ILE A 403 -25.79 -6.07 -6.24
N LEU A 404 -26.14 -5.71 -7.47
CA LEU A 404 -27.53 -5.68 -7.93
C LEU A 404 -27.92 -6.91 -8.78
N LYS A 405 -29.11 -7.47 -8.52
CA LYS A 405 -29.70 -8.49 -9.38
C LYS A 405 -30.25 -7.88 -10.68
N LYS A 406 -30.12 -8.61 -11.78
CA LYS A 406 -30.51 -8.18 -13.14
C LYS A 406 -31.97 -7.65 -13.21
N ASN A 407 -32.90 -8.32 -12.56
CA ASN A 407 -34.32 -7.93 -12.53
C ASN A 407 -34.57 -6.60 -11.82
N ILE A 408 -33.79 -6.26 -10.79
CA ILE A 408 -33.88 -4.97 -10.10
C ILE A 408 -33.37 -3.85 -11.02
N LEU A 409 -32.27 -4.09 -11.72
CA LEU A 409 -31.73 -3.16 -12.70
C LEU A 409 -32.72 -2.88 -13.83
N GLU A 410 -33.33 -3.92 -14.40
CA GLU A 410 -34.35 -3.74 -15.46
C GLU A 410 -35.57 -2.95 -14.94
N SER A 411 -36.03 -3.21 -13.72
CA SER A 411 -37.13 -2.44 -13.12
C SER A 411 -36.77 -0.97 -12.86
N ILE A 412 -35.53 -0.67 -12.44
CA ILE A 412 -35.07 0.71 -12.27
C ILE A 412 -34.93 1.40 -13.63
N LYS A 413 -34.41 0.70 -14.64
CA LYS A 413 -34.35 1.21 -16.03
C LYS A 413 -35.74 1.55 -16.56
N GLU A 414 -36.73 0.68 -16.34
CA GLU A 414 -38.13 0.92 -16.70
C GLU A 414 -38.71 2.15 -15.99
N LYS A 415 -38.39 2.35 -14.70
CA LYS A 415 -38.81 3.57 -13.97
C LYS A 415 -38.11 4.84 -14.43
N ILE A 416 -36.83 4.78 -14.81
CA ILE A 416 -36.12 5.93 -15.41
C ILE A 416 -36.82 6.32 -16.71
N LEU A 417 -37.16 5.32 -17.52
CA LEU A 417 -37.92 5.46 -18.76
C LEU A 417 -39.30 6.11 -18.56
N GLU A 418 -40.01 5.74 -17.51
CA GLU A 418 -41.33 6.29 -17.15
C GLU A 418 -41.27 7.77 -16.72
N ASN A 419 -40.14 8.22 -16.18
CA ASN A 419 -39.94 9.61 -15.76
C ASN A 419 -39.54 10.55 -16.91
N LEU A 420 -39.46 10.05 -18.15
CA LEU A 420 -39.23 10.83 -19.38
C LEU A 420 -40.59 11.15 -20.06
N LYS A 421 -40.76 12.35 -20.64
CA LYS A 421 -42.07 12.82 -21.15
C LYS A 421 -42.50 12.03 -22.42
N PRO A 422 -43.82 11.91 -22.72
CA PRO A 422 -44.33 11.17 -23.89
C PRO A 422 -43.83 11.65 -25.27
N SER A 423 -43.61 12.96 -25.45
CA SER A 423 -43.03 13.55 -26.66
C SER A 423 -41.52 13.28 -26.79
N GLU A 424 -40.84 13.09 -25.65
CA GLU A 424 -39.45 12.61 -25.57
C GLU A 424 -39.42 11.10 -25.89
N LEU A 425 -40.45 10.35 -25.48
CA LEU A 425 -40.67 8.93 -25.74
C LEU A 425 -40.94 8.56 -27.21
N GLU A 426 -41.44 9.43 -28.09
CA GLU A 426 -41.55 9.12 -29.53
C GLU A 426 -40.23 9.31 -30.29
N LYS A 427 -39.41 10.31 -29.91
CA LYS A 427 -38.00 10.40 -30.32
C LYS A 427 -37.18 9.25 -29.72
N ILE A 428 -37.49 8.82 -28.50
CA ILE A 428 -36.79 7.74 -27.75
C ILE A 428 -37.34 6.32 -28.04
N LYS A 429 -38.55 6.14 -28.57
CA LYS A 429 -39.08 4.80 -28.95
C LYS A 429 -38.39 4.22 -30.18
N ILE A 430 -37.87 5.09 -31.05
CA ILE A 430 -36.92 4.71 -32.10
C ILE A 430 -35.52 4.46 -31.50
N SER A 431 -35.25 4.97 -30.29
CA SER A 431 -33.93 5.07 -29.74
C SER A 431 -33.74 4.65 -28.27
N PHE A 432 -34.43 3.69 -27.65
CA PHE A 432 -33.92 3.26 -26.32
C PHE A 432 -32.69 2.38 -26.47
N LYS A 433 -32.72 1.53 -27.51
CA LYS A 433 -31.55 0.81 -28.01
C LYS A 433 -30.49 1.77 -28.55
N ILE A 434 -30.87 2.81 -29.32
CA ILE A 434 -29.96 3.85 -29.84
C ILE A 434 -29.55 4.89 -28.76
N PHE A 435 -30.27 5.09 -27.64
CA PHE A 435 -29.92 6.02 -26.55
C PHE A 435 -28.83 5.38 -25.70
N TYR A 436 -28.98 4.09 -25.38
CA TYR A 436 -27.94 3.30 -24.74
C TYR A 436 -26.78 2.95 -25.71
N GLU A 437 -27.04 2.66 -27.00
CA GLU A 437 -26.00 2.41 -28.02
C GLU A 437 -25.29 3.70 -28.49
N ASN A 438 -25.94 4.87 -28.54
CA ASN A 438 -25.26 6.15 -28.79
C ASN A 438 -24.38 6.49 -27.58
N LEU A 439 -24.94 6.52 -26.36
CA LEU A 439 -24.18 6.86 -25.13
C LEU A 439 -22.97 5.98 -24.83
N PHE A 440 -22.91 4.75 -25.36
CA PHE A 440 -21.85 3.79 -25.01
C PHE A 440 -21.11 3.17 -26.19
N LYS A 441 -21.58 3.30 -27.44
CA LYS A 441 -20.95 2.68 -28.63
C LYS A 441 -20.51 3.70 -29.67
N ASP A 442 -21.19 4.84 -29.78
CA ASP A 442 -20.74 5.97 -30.60
C ASP A 442 -20.01 7.06 -29.79
N TYR A 443 -20.27 7.17 -28.48
CA TYR A 443 -19.57 8.10 -27.56
C TYR A 443 -18.09 7.76 -27.30
N ASP A 444 -17.65 6.54 -27.60
CA ASP A 444 -16.23 6.19 -27.54
C ASP A 444 -15.43 6.83 -28.70
N LYS A 445 -16.12 7.45 -29.67
CA LYS A 445 -15.54 8.10 -30.86
C LYS A 445 -15.43 9.64 -30.74
N GLU A 446 -16.23 10.28 -29.88
CA GLU A 446 -16.26 11.75 -29.71
C GLU A 446 -15.41 12.15 -28.50
N VAL A 447 -14.27 12.80 -28.76
CA VAL A 447 -13.19 12.96 -27.79
C VAL A 447 -13.57 13.87 -26.63
N ASP A 448 -14.28 14.97 -26.90
CA ASP A 448 -14.54 16.01 -25.90
C ASP A 448 -15.59 15.59 -24.87
N LEU A 449 -16.64 14.90 -25.31
CA LEU A 449 -17.66 14.35 -24.43
C LEU A 449 -17.10 13.22 -23.55
N LYS A 450 -16.25 12.36 -24.11
CA LYS A 450 -15.51 11.35 -23.34
C LYS A 450 -14.61 11.99 -22.28
N ASN A 451 -13.91 13.08 -22.61
CA ASN A 451 -13.06 13.81 -21.67
C ASN A 451 -13.88 14.43 -20.52
N THR A 452 -15.00 15.08 -20.84
CA THR A 452 -15.92 15.67 -19.84
C THR A 452 -16.52 14.60 -18.94
N LEU A 453 -16.97 13.47 -19.50
CA LEU A 453 -17.55 12.38 -18.74
C LEU A 453 -16.52 11.65 -17.85
N ASN A 454 -15.26 11.57 -18.28
CA ASN A 454 -14.16 11.05 -17.47
C ASN A 454 -13.87 11.94 -16.24
N LEU A 455 -14.29 13.21 -16.21
CA LEU A 455 -14.15 14.04 -15.01
C LEU A 455 -15.00 13.52 -13.84
N PHE A 456 -16.14 12.89 -14.13
CA PHE A 456 -16.97 12.21 -13.13
C PHE A 456 -16.40 10.85 -12.70
N ASP A 457 -15.37 10.35 -13.39
CA ASP A 457 -14.66 9.14 -13.00
C ASP A 457 -13.57 9.45 -11.96
N ILE A 458 -14.01 9.60 -10.71
CA ILE A 458 -13.12 9.86 -9.58
C ILE A 458 -12.19 8.66 -9.30
N LYS A 459 -12.59 7.44 -9.71
CA LYS A 459 -11.83 6.21 -9.41
C LYS A 459 -10.41 6.29 -9.94
N GLU A 460 -10.20 6.62 -11.21
CA GLU A 460 -8.85 6.64 -11.79
C GLU A 460 -7.95 7.70 -11.14
N LYS A 461 -8.53 8.81 -10.67
CA LYS A 461 -7.77 9.88 -9.98
C LYS A 461 -7.31 9.49 -8.57
N PHE A 462 -8.06 8.62 -7.91
CA PHE A 462 -7.81 8.20 -6.53
C PHE A 462 -7.30 6.77 -6.40
N LYS A 463 -7.15 6.05 -7.50
CA LYS A 463 -6.61 4.70 -7.53
C LYS A 463 -5.24 4.68 -6.88
N GLU A 464 -5.13 3.95 -5.78
CA GLU A 464 -3.91 3.80 -5.03
C GLU A 464 -2.99 2.82 -5.76
N ILE A 465 -1.72 3.22 -5.90
CA ILE A 465 -0.69 2.35 -6.49
C ILE A 465 -0.22 1.40 -5.39
N LEU A 466 -0.50 0.11 -5.59
CA LEU A 466 0.00 -0.93 -4.71
C LEU A 466 1.46 -1.23 -5.06
N THR A 467 2.36 -1.16 -4.08
CA THR A 467 3.74 -1.66 -4.22
C THR A 467 3.69 -3.15 -4.51
N LYS A 468 4.03 -3.50 -5.75
CA LYS A 468 3.96 -4.88 -6.24
C LYS A 468 5.13 -5.67 -5.66
N PRO A 469 4.88 -6.85 -5.04
CA PRO A 469 5.93 -7.73 -4.52
C PRO A 469 6.82 -8.26 -5.63
N ALA A 470 6.30 -8.26 -6.86
CA ALA A 470 7.01 -8.70 -8.03
C ALA A 470 6.46 -8.03 -9.30
N THR A 471 7.29 -7.94 -10.34
CA THR A 471 6.93 -7.35 -11.63
C THR A 471 7.44 -8.22 -12.79
N PHE A 472 6.89 -7.99 -13.97
CA PHE A 472 7.45 -8.54 -15.21
C PHE A 472 8.32 -7.48 -15.86
N LEU A 473 9.62 -7.74 -15.97
CA LEU A 473 10.57 -6.89 -16.69
C LEU A 473 10.38 -7.00 -18.21
N ASP A 474 10.09 -8.21 -18.65
CA ASP A 474 9.76 -8.52 -20.03
C ASP A 474 8.81 -9.73 -20.08
N LYS A 475 8.48 -10.19 -21.29
CA LYS A 475 7.57 -11.32 -21.50
C LYS A 475 7.99 -12.64 -20.82
N ASN A 476 9.25 -12.80 -20.42
CA ASN A 476 9.85 -14.01 -19.88
C ASN A 476 10.58 -13.82 -18.55
N THR A 477 10.94 -12.59 -18.20
CA THR A 477 11.67 -12.29 -16.98
C THR A 477 10.73 -11.70 -15.93
N PHE A 478 10.59 -12.41 -14.82
CA PHE A 478 9.80 -12.06 -13.66
C PHE A 478 10.73 -11.69 -12.51
N ARG A 479 10.57 -10.50 -11.94
CA ARG A 479 11.42 -9.99 -10.86
C ARG A 479 10.64 -9.93 -9.56
N ILE A 480 11.19 -10.49 -8.50
CA ILE A 480 10.70 -10.27 -7.13
C ILE A 480 11.42 -9.04 -6.60
N GLU A 481 10.68 -7.98 -6.32
CA GLU A 481 11.24 -6.64 -6.08
C GLU A 481 12.08 -6.62 -4.82
N ASP A 482 11.55 -7.10 -3.70
CA ASP A 482 12.23 -7.10 -2.41
C ASP A 482 13.55 -7.87 -2.46
N TYR A 483 13.59 -9.00 -3.15
CA TYR A 483 14.79 -9.84 -3.23
C TYR A 483 15.74 -9.45 -4.38
N ASN A 484 15.33 -8.54 -5.27
CA ASN A 484 15.99 -8.26 -6.54
C ASN A 484 16.31 -9.52 -7.36
N ILE A 485 15.41 -10.50 -7.33
CA ILE A 485 15.62 -11.79 -7.99
C ILE A 485 14.87 -11.83 -9.29
N GLU A 486 15.62 -11.98 -10.37
CA GLU A 486 15.08 -12.18 -11.71
C GLU A 486 15.00 -13.68 -12.03
N ILE A 487 13.80 -14.12 -12.39
CA ILE A 487 13.48 -15.47 -12.80
C ILE A 487 13.14 -15.42 -14.27
N ASN A 488 13.93 -16.10 -15.08
CA ASN A 488 13.72 -16.15 -16.51
C ASN A 488 13.11 -17.49 -16.89
N PHE A 489 11.82 -17.48 -17.23
CA PHE A 489 11.06 -18.68 -17.59
C PHE A 489 11.60 -19.43 -18.82
N LEU A 490 12.51 -18.82 -19.59
CA LEU A 490 13.20 -19.48 -20.70
C LEU A 490 14.63 -19.90 -20.37
N LYS A 491 15.29 -19.36 -19.36
CA LYS A 491 16.71 -19.67 -19.09
C LYS A 491 16.90 -20.52 -17.84
N ASP A 492 16.05 -20.35 -16.84
CA ASP A 492 16.16 -21.07 -15.58
C ASP A 492 15.75 -22.54 -15.74
N LYS A 493 16.56 -23.44 -15.16
CA LYS A 493 16.45 -24.90 -15.32
C LYS A 493 15.13 -25.47 -14.80
N GLU A 494 14.52 -24.81 -13.81
CA GLU A 494 13.26 -25.23 -13.19
C GLU A 494 12.08 -25.19 -14.19
N PHE A 495 12.19 -24.37 -15.23
CA PHE A 495 11.18 -24.22 -16.27
C PHE A 495 11.47 -25.08 -17.51
N VAL A 496 12.42 -26.02 -17.39
CA VAL A 496 12.73 -26.99 -18.42
C VAL A 496 11.92 -28.28 -18.19
N ARG A 497 11.40 -28.86 -19.26
CA ARG A 497 10.72 -30.15 -19.30
C ARG A 497 11.46 -31.07 -20.25
N GLU A 498 12.10 -32.08 -19.69
CA GLU A 498 12.71 -33.17 -20.43
C GLU A 498 11.66 -34.24 -20.70
N LYS A 499 11.53 -34.64 -21.97
CA LYS A 499 10.83 -35.87 -22.34
C LYS A 499 11.89 -36.95 -22.48
N LYS A 500 11.74 -38.05 -21.73
CA LYS A 500 12.65 -39.20 -21.78
C LYS A 500 12.03 -40.34 -22.55
N ASP A 501 12.85 -41.04 -23.34
CA ASP A 501 12.50 -42.30 -23.96
C ASP A 501 12.18 -43.32 -22.85
N LYS A 502 11.09 -44.07 -23.03
CA LYS A 502 10.58 -44.97 -21.98
C LYS A 502 11.39 -46.26 -21.85
N GLU A 503 12.15 -46.63 -22.88
CA GLU A 503 12.91 -47.89 -22.94
C GLU A 503 14.39 -47.66 -22.64
N THR A 504 14.98 -46.56 -23.12
CA THR A 504 16.42 -46.25 -22.92
C THR A 504 16.69 -45.29 -21.77
N GLY A 505 15.69 -44.52 -21.33
CA GLY A 505 15.84 -43.48 -20.30
C GLY A 505 16.57 -42.23 -20.77
N GLU A 506 16.97 -42.17 -22.05
CA GLU A 506 17.65 -41.02 -22.65
C GLU A 506 16.68 -39.85 -22.89
N ILE A 507 17.20 -38.62 -22.85
CA ILE A 507 16.40 -37.42 -23.09
C ILE A 507 16.10 -37.31 -24.59
N GLU A 508 14.84 -37.51 -24.99
CA GLU A 508 14.37 -37.33 -26.37
C GLU A 508 14.24 -35.85 -26.76
N SER A 509 13.74 -35.00 -25.85
CA SER A 509 13.52 -33.59 -26.15
C SER A 509 13.43 -32.72 -24.91
N ILE A 510 13.79 -31.45 -25.08
CA ILE A 510 13.77 -30.42 -24.04
C ILE A 510 12.81 -29.32 -24.45
N SER A 511 11.74 -29.10 -23.67
CA SER A 511 10.78 -28.01 -23.88
C SER A 511 10.83 -27.03 -22.70
N LYS A 512 10.63 -25.73 -22.99
CA LYS A 512 10.60 -24.68 -21.96
C LYS A 512 9.16 -24.27 -21.69
N VAL A 513 8.78 -24.16 -20.42
CA VAL A 513 7.43 -23.76 -20.01
C VAL A 513 7.22 -22.29 -20.36
N ASN A 514 6.66 -22.01 -21.54
CA ASN A 514 6.19 -20.68 -21.92
C ASN A 514 4.65 -20.67 -22.01
N GLU A 515 4.00 -20.89 -20.88
CA GLU A 515 2.55 -20.90 -20.83
C GLU A 515 2.01 -19.49 -20.54
N LYS A 516 1.52 -18.82 -21.60
CA LYS A 516 0.81 -17.53 -21.52
C LYS A 516 -0.33 -17.55 -20.48
N PHE A 517 -0.91 -18.72 -20.18
CA PHE A 517 -1.94 -18.88 -19.16
C PHE A 517 -1.39 -18.65 -17.73
N PHE A 518 -0.28 -19.31 -17.36
CA PHE A 518 0.32 -19.16 -16.03
C PHE A 518 0.86 -17.76 -15.79
N LYS A 519 1.41 -17.11 -16.83
CA LYS A 519 1.87 -15.73 -16.74
C LYS A 519 0.74 -14.76 -16.42
N GLU A 520 -0.43 -14.92 -17.06
CA GLU A 520 -1.59 -14.09 -16.72
C GLU A 520 -2.16 -14.41 -15.34
N MET A 521 -2.14 -15.68 -14.91
CA MET A 521 -2.49 -16.01 -13.52
C MET A 521 -1.55 -15.32 -12.53
N LEU A 522 -0.24 -15.33 -12.82
CA LEU A 522 0.76 -14.67 -11.99
C LEU A 522 0.53 -13.15 -11.96
N LYS A 523 0.19 -12.50 -13.08
CA LYS A 523 -0.18 -11.08 -13.12
C LYS A 523 -1.39 -10.78 -12.24
N VAL A 524 -2.45 -11.60 -12.33
CA VAL A 524 -3.61 -11.44 -11.46
C VAL A 524 -3.23 -11.59 -9.98
N LEU A 525 -2.35 -12.54 -9.66
CA LEU A 525 -1.86 -12.71 -8.29
C LEU A 525 -1.00 -11.54 -7.82
N ILE A 526 -0.18 -10.94 -8.67
CA ILE A 526 0.58 -9.73 -8.33
C ILE A 526 -0.35 -8.55 -8.06
N ASP A 527 -1.43 -8.45 -8.83
CA ASP A 527 -2.36 -7.31 -8.74
C ASP A 527 -3.38 -7.47 -7.60
N LYS A 528 -3.86 -8.70 -7.36
CA LYS A 528 -4.90 -9.00 -6.36
C LYS A 528 -4.39 -9.62 -5.07
N TYR A 529 -3.14 -10.10 -5.05
CA TYR A 529 -2.48 -10.88 -3.99
C TYR A 529 -3.10 -12.22 -3.66
N SER A 530 -4.42 -12.30 -3.64
CA SER A 530 -5.16 -13.54 -3.51
C SER A 530 -6.27 -13.56 -4.56
N VAL A 531 -6.55 -14.74 -5.07
CA VAL A 531 -7.65 -14.91 -6.01
C VAL A 531 -8.19 -16.33 -5.91
N LYS A 532 -9.52 -16.42 -5.85
CA LYS A 532 -10.19 -17.72 -5.90
C LYS A 532 -10.27 -18.22 -7.33
N ARG A 533 -10.23 -19.54 -7.52
CA ARG A 533 -10.40 -20.15 -8.85
C ARG A 533 -11.76 -19.78 -9.46
N SER A 534 -12.81 -19.68 -8.64
CA SER A 534 -14.14 -19.22 -9.09
C SER A 534 -14.13 -17.77 -9.61
N GLU A 535 -13.31 -16.89 -9.04
CA GLU A 535 -13.14 -15.50 -9.48
C GLU A 535 -12.32 -15.41 -10.76
N LEU A 536 -11.21 -16.15 -10.85
CA LEU A 536 -10.41 -16.26 -12.08
C LEU A 536 -11.28 -16.64 -13.27
N LYS A 537 -12.19 -17.60 -13.09
CA LYS A 537 -13.10 -18.08 -14.15
C LYS A 537 -14.02 -17.00 -14.71
N LYS A 538 -14.31 -15.94 -13.93
CA LYS A 538 -15.19 -14.83 -14.32
C LYS A 538 -14.46 -13.72 -15.08
N MET A 539 -13.14 -13.63 -14.96
CA MET A 539 -12.35 -12.57 -15.61
C MET A 539 -12.29 -12.80 -17.12
N GLU A 540 -12.40 -11.73 -17.91
CA GLU A 540 -12.57 -11.75 -19.37
C GLU A 540 -11.56 -12.66 -20.09
N TYR A 541 -10.26 -12.51 -19.81
CA TYR A 541 -9.20 -13.32 -20.41
C TYR A 541 -9.37 -14.83 -20.20
N PHE A 542 -9.76 -15.23 -18.99
CA PHE A 542 -9.95 -16.63 -18.62
C PHE A 542 -11.31 -17.16 -19.09
N LYS A 543 -12.33 -16.31 -19.07
CA LYS A 543 -13.68 -16.57 -19.59
C LYS A 543 -13.65 -16.87 -21.08
N GLU A 544 -13.00 -16.03 -21.89
CA GLU A 544 -12.83 -16.28 -23.33
C GLU A 544 -12.19 -17.63 -23.62
N ARG A 545 -11.24 -18.06 -22.80
CA ARG A 545 -10.56 -19.35 -22.97
C ARG A 545 -11.36 -20.54 -22.45
N ALA A 546 -12.25 -20.31 -21.49
CA ALA A 546 -13.23 -21.29 -21.07
C ALA A 546 -14.33 -21.46 -22.13
N GLU A 547 -14.69 -20.39 -22.86
CA GLU A 547 -15.76 -20.36 -23.86
C GLU A 547 -15.30 -20.78 -25.27
N LYS A 548 -14.09 -20.41 -25.72
CA LYS A 548 -13.54 -20.75 -27.05
C LYS A 548 -13.30 -22.25 -27.27
N ILE A 549 -13.37 -23.08 -26.23
CA ILE A 549 -13.07 -24.51 -26.32
C ILE A 549 -14.19 -25.29 -25.64
N LYS A 550 -15.00 -26.02 -26.41
CA LYS A 550 -16.16 -26.85 -25.96
C LYS A 550 -15.83 -27.97 -24.94
N LYS A 551 -14.69 -27.94 -24.24
CA LYS A 551 -14.31 -28.90 -23.20
C LYS A 551 -13.96 -28.18 -21.89
N LEU A 552 -14.87 -28.26 -20.91
CA LEU A 552 -14.66 -27.88 -19.50
C LEU A 552 -13.33 -28.40 -18.94
N SER A 553 -12.84 -29.55 -19.43
CA SER A 553 -11.62 -30.21 -18.96
C SER A 553 -10.36 -29.35 -19.08
N THR A 554 -10.32 -28.35 -19.96
CA THR A 554 -9.06 -27.64 -20.28
C THR A 554 -8.71 -26.53 -19.29
N PHE A 555 -9.69 -25.76 -18.80
CA PHE A 555 -9.43 -24.73 -17.77
C PHE A 555 -9.02 -25.39 -16.46
N ASP A 556 -9.73 -26.45 -16.07
CA ASP A 556 -9.47 -27.21 -14.85
C ASP A 556 -8.06 -27.84 -14.88
N THR A 557 -7.70 -28.47 -16.00
CA THR A 557 -6.35 -29.03 -16.23
C THR A 557 -5.26 -27.95 -16.22
N LYS A 558 -5.53 -26.75 -16.73
CA LYS A 558 -4.57 -25.64 -16.68
C LYS A 558 -4.44 -25.08 -15.27
N THR A 559 -5.53 -24.89 -14.54
CA THR A 559 -5.47 -24.46 -13.14
C THR A 559 -4.78 -25.48 -12.25
N SER A 560 -4.94 -26.79 -12.50
CA SER A 560 -4.14 -27.81 -11.80
C SER A 560 -2.67 -27.76 -12.20
N GLY A 561 -2.37 -27.52 -13.48
CA GLY A 561 -1.00 -27.31 -13.97
C GLY A 561 -0.29 -26.09 -13.36
N PHE A 562 -1.06 -25.10 -12.88
CA PHE A 562 -0.51 -23.96 -12.16
C PHE A 562 0.16 -24.36 -10.84
N ARG A 563 -0.25 -25.45 -10.19
CA ARG A 563 0.46 -25.97 -8.99
C ARG A 563 1.89 -26.37 -9.31
N ASP A 564 2.11 -27.06 -10.43
CA ASP A 564 3.45 -27.44 -10.89
C ASP A 564 4.27 -26.20 -11.25
N PHE A 565 3.65 -25.21 -11.90
CA PHE A 565 4.29 -23.93 -12.20
C PHE A 565 4.72 -23.19 -10.92
N SER A 566 3.84 -23.08 -9.93
CA SER A 566 4.13 -22.43 -8.64
C SER A 566 5.25 -23.14 -7.89
N ARG A 567 5.25 -24.48 -7.87
CA ARG A 567 6.33 -25.28 -7.27
C ARG A 567 7.68 -24.96 -7.93
N ARG A 568 7.75 -24.97 -9.27
CA ARG A 568 8.97 -24.63 -10.02
C ARG A 568 9.43 -23.19 -9.78
N LEU A 569 8.48 -22.26 -9.67
CA LEU A 569 8.76 -20.87 -9.33
C LEU A 569 9.40 -20.77 -7.94
N ASN A 570 8.81 -21.41 -6.93
CA ASN A 570 9.35 -21.44 -5.57
C ASN A 570 10.73 -22.10 -5.51
N GLU A 571 10.96 -23.17 -6.27
CA GLU A 571 12.29 -23.80 -6.41
C GLU A 571 13.32 -22.85 -7.02
N ALA A 572 12.95 -22.11 -8.06
CA ALA A 572 13.84 -21.13 -8.69
C ALA A 572 14.19 -19.98 -7.73
N ILE A 573 13.22 -19.55 -6.91
CA ILE A 573 13.40 -18.54 -5.87
C ILE A 573 14.38 -19.03 -4.81
N ARG A 574 14.11 -20.19 -4.18
CA ARG A 574 14.99 -20.78 -3.15
C ARG A 574 16.42 -20.95 -3.66
N ARG A 575 16.60 -21.43 -4.90
CA ARG A 575 17.92 -21.56 -5.51
C ARG A 575 18.67 -20.23 -5.63
N LYS A 576 17.97 -19.15 -6.05
CA LYS A 576 18.61 -17.84 -6.25
C LYS A 576 18.87 -17.10 -4.95
N ILE A 577 18.08 -17.34 -3.91
CA ILE A 577 18.31 -16.81 -2.56
C ILE A 577 19.43 -17.59 -1.86
N GLY A 578 19.53 -18.90 -2.09
CA GLY A 578 20.59 -19.73 -1.52
C GLY A 578 20.32 -20.22 -0.08
N GLN A 579 19.11 -20.02 0.44
CA GLN A 579 18.64 -20.51 1.74
C GLN A 579 17.18 -20.97 1.66
N GLU A 580 16.71 -21.73 2.65
CA GLU A 580 15.29 -22.04 2.75
C GLU A 580 14.50 -20.76 3.01
N VAL A 581 13.62 -20.45 2.05
CA VAL A 581 12.60 -19.42 2.21
C VAL A 581 11.23 -20.04 1.99
N ASP A 582 10.23 -19.42 2.57
CA ASP A 582 8.85 -19.82 2.35
C ASP A 582 8.47 -19.74 0.87
N ASP A 583 7.39 -20.43 0.51
CA ASP A 583 6.87 -20.41 -0.84
C ASP A 583 6.33 -19.03 -1.20
N PHE A 584 6.67 -18.51 -2.37
CA PHE A 584 6.16 -17.24 -2.87
C PHE A 584 4.66 -17.31 -3.21
N ILE A 585 4.21 -18.42 -3.78
CA ILE A 585 2.78 -18.69 -4.01
C ILE A 585 2.33 -19.81 -3.08
N ILE A 586 1.33 -19.52 -2.24
CA ILE A 586 0.61 -20.49 -1.42
C ILE A 586 -0.69 -20.87 -2.14
N ILE A 587 -1.03 -22.14 -2.11
CA ILE A 587 -2.25 -22.68 -2.72
C ILE A 587 -3.02 -23.43 -1.64
N GLU A 588 -4.24 -22.99 -1.36
CA GLU A 588 -5.10 -23.56 -0.33
C GLU A 588 -6.35 -24.19 -0.96
N ASP A 589 -6.61 -25.44 -0.61
CA ASP A 589 -7.82 -26.16 -1.00
C ASP A 589 -8.96 -25.80 -0.04
N LEU A 590 -9.96 -25.09 -0.55
CA LEU A 590 -11.20 -24.78 0.16
C LEU A 590 -12.25 -25.87 -0.14
N LYS A 591 -13.30 -25.95 0.69
CA LYS A 591 -14.35 -26.98 0.57
C LYS A 591 -14.94 -27.10 -0.85
N ASP A 592 -15.12 -25.98 -1.55
CA ASP A 592 -15.72 -25.92 -2.89
C ASP A 592 -14.92 -25.05 -3.88
N ASP A 593 -13.68 -24.67 -3.54
CA ASP A 593 -12.87 -23.75 -4.34
C ASP A 593 -11.36 -23.93 -4.08
N VAL A 594 -10.51 -23.25 -4.84
CA VAL A 594 -9.06 -23.18 -4.57
C VAL A 594 -8.66 -21.72 -4.46
N LEU A 595 -7.98 -21.37 -3.37
CA LEU A 595 -7.41 -20.05 -3.16
C LEU A 595 -5.94 -20.07 -3.57
N TYR A 596 -5.56 -19.18 -4.48
CA TYR A 596 -4.16 -18.90 -4.79
C TYR A 596 -3.79 -17.59 -4.12
N LYS A 597 -2.68 -17.53 -3.39
CA LYS A 597 -2.22 -16.30 -2.75
C LYS A 597 -0.71 -16.12 -2.83
N ILE A 598 -0.25 -14.89 -2.95
CA ILE A 598 1.15 -14.52 -2.68
C ILE A 598 1.36 -14.60 -1.17
N ASN A 599 2.47 -15.18 -0.76
CA ASN A 599 2.84 -15.27 0.64
C ASN A 599 3.19 -13.89 1.18
N GLU A 600 2.60 -13.56 2.33
CA GLU A 600 2.77 -12.31 3.05
C GLU A 600 4.25 -11.97 3.31
N LYS A 601 5.11 -12.99 3.48
CA LYS A 601 6.55 -12.78 3.64
C LYS A 601 7.28 -12.19 2.42
N PHE A 602 6.63 -12.20 1.26
CA PHE A 602 7.10 -11.60 0.00
C PHE A 602 6.27 -10.39 -0.41
N LEU A 603 5.17 -10.12 0.31
CA LEU A 603 4.58 -8.79 0.39
C LEU A 603 5.47 -8.02 1.35
#